data_AF-A0A535CJ95-F1
#
_entry.id   AF-A0A535CJ95-F1
#
_cell.length_a   1.000
_cell.length_b   1.000
_cell.length_c   1.000
_cell.angle_alpha   90.00
_cell.angle_beta   90.00
_cell.angle_gamma   90.00
#
_symmetry.space_group_name_H-M   'P 1'
#
loop_
_entity.id
_entity.type
_entity.pdbx_description
1 polymer ?
#
loop_
_entity_poly.entity_id
_entity_poly.type
_entity_poly.pdbx_seq_one_letter_code
_entity_poly.pdbx_strand_id
1 'polypeptide(L)'
;MDPRALLDALFILVLAGFVGYEVVSKVPTMLHTPLMSGANAVHGVIVVGAMLVAATADDPLRIVLALVAVLLGTINVVGGFVVTDRMLEMFRRRPGDRP
;
A
#
# COMPACT_ATOMS: atom_id res chain seq x y z
N MET A 1 21.16 17.60 2.05
CA MET A 1 20.32 17.07 0.96
C MET A 1 20.66 17.88 -0.29
N ASP A 2 20.98 17.22 -1.40
CA ASP A 2 21.21 17.90 -2.67
C ASP A 2 19.90 18.60 -3.10
N PRO A 3 19.90 19.92 -3.37
CA PRO A 3 18.72 20.63 -3.85
C PRO A 3 18.07 19.99 -5.09
N ARG A 4 18.87 19.32 -5.94
CA ARG A 4 18.36 18.59 -7.11
C ARG A 4 17.54 17.36 -6.72
N ALA A 5 18.01 16.58 -5.75
CA ALA A 5 17.28 15.41 -5.26
C ALA A 5 15.92 15.77 -4.64
N LEU A 6 15.84 16.94 -3.99
CA LEU A 6 14.56 17.46 -3.48
C LEU A 6 13.61 17.83 -4.62
N LEU A 7 14.11 18.49 -5.68
CA LEU A 7 13.32 18.81 -6.87
C LEU A 7 12.82 17.55 -7.56
N ASP A 8 13.66 16.52 -7.70
CA ASP A 8 13.29 15.23 -8.28
C ASP A 8 12.19 14.54 -7.45
N ALA A 9 12.34 14.50 -6.12
CA ALA A 9 11.33 13.91 -5.23
C ALA A 9 10.00 14.67 -5.28
N LEU A 10 10.05 16.01 -5.34
CA LEU A 10 8.85 16.83 -5.48
C LEU A 10 8.18 16.61 -6.83
N PHE A 11 8.96 16.51 -7.90
CA PHE A 11 8.45 16.22 -9.23
C PHE A 11 7.74 14.86 -9.28
N ILE A 12 8.36 13.83 -8.70
CA ILE A 12 7.75 12.49 -8.56
C ILE A 12 6.47 12.57 -7.74
N LEU A 13 6.48 13.25 -6.59
CA LEU A 13 5.32 13.39 -5.71
C LEU A 13 4.13 14.02 -6.43
N VAL A 14 4.36 15.14 -7.12
CA VAL A 14 3.31 15.87 -7.85
C VAL A 14 2.76 15.02 -8.99
N LEU A 15 3.63 14.43 -9.83
CA LEU A 15 3.18 13.60 -10.95
C LEU A 15 2.46 12.33 -10.48
N ALA A 16 2.95 11.66 -9.44
CA ALA A 16 2.29 10.49 -8.85
C ALA A 16 0.90 10.85 -8.30
N GLY A 17 0.75 12.03 -7.69
CA GLY A 17 -0.55 12.54 -7.24
C GLY A 17 -1.54 12.75 -8.39
N PHE A 18 -1.10 13.36 -9.49
CA PHE A 18 -1.93 13.52 -10.70
C PHE A 18 -2.33 12.17 -11.30
N VAL A 19 -1.39 11.23 -11.44
CA VAL A 19 -1.67 9.88 -11.94
C VAL A 19 -2.68 9.17 -11.04
N GLY A 20 -2.52 9.25 -9.72
CA GLY A 20 -3.45 8.68 -8.75
C GLY A 20 -4.87 9.22 -8.92
N TYR A 21 -5.02 10.54 -9.04
CA TYR A 21 -6.31 11.19 -9.28
C TYR A 21 -6.96 10.74 -10.60
N GLU A 22 -6.20 10.74 -11.70
CA GLU A 22 -6.68 10.39 -13.03
C GLU A 22 -7.12 8.91 -13.13
N VAL A 23 -6.44 8.01 -12.41
CA VAL A 23 -6.79 6.60 -12.35
C VAL A 23 -8.02 6.36 -11.47
N VAL A 24 -8.05 6.92 -10.25
CA VAL A 24 -9.16 6.68 -9.29
C VAL A 24 -10.47 7.31 -9.76
N SER A 25 -10.43 8.47 -10.42
CA SER A 25 -11.64 9.15 -10.93
C SER A 25 -12.40 8.35 -12.00
N LYS A 26 -11.76 7.34 -12.61
CA LYS A 26 -12.34 6.50 -13.68
C LYS A 26 -12.77 5.12 -13.21
N VAL A 27 -12.70 4.83 -11.91
CA VAL A 27 -13.11 3.53 -11.36
C VAL A 27 -14.65 3.48 -11.24
N PRO A 28 -15.33 2.43 -11.73
CA PRO A 28 -16.78 2.29 -11.58
C PRO A 28 -17.19 2.12 -10.12
N THR A 29 -18.41 2.56 -9.79
CA THR A 29 -18.89 2.62 -8.40
C THR A 29 -18.90 1.27 -7.66
N MET A 30 -19.14 0.19 -8.39
CA MET A 30 -19.10 -1.18 -7.85
C MET A 30 -17.72 -1.58 -7.31
N LEU A 31 -16.65 -0.90 -7.76
CA LEU A 31 -15.28 -1.19 -7.34
C LEU A 31 -14.74 -0.24 -6.28
N HIS A 32 -15.49 0.76 -5.78
CA HIS A 32 -14.94 1.68 -4.77
C HIS A 32 -14.52 0.98 -3.47
N THR A 33 -15.30 0.00 -2.98
CA THR A 33 -14.95 -0.74 -1.76
C THR A 33 -13.75 -1.68 -1.97
N PRO A 34 -13.69 -2.50 -3.04
CA PRO A 34 -12.47 -3.23 -3.39
C PRO A 34 -11.26 -2.32 -3.63
N LEU A 35 -11.44 -1.16 -4.26
CA LEU A 35 -10.40 -0.17 -4.50
C LEU A 35 -9.87 0.41 -3.18
N MET A 36 -10.76 0.74 -2.24
CA MET A 36 -10.38 1.22 -0.92
C MET A 36 -9.53 0.18 -0.17
N SER A 37 -9.93 -1.09 -0.23
CA SER A 37 -9.15 -2.20 0.32
C SER A 37 -7.81 -2.39 -0.40
N GLY A 38 -7.79 -2.31 -1.73
CA GLY A 38 -6.58 -2.46 -2.54
C GLY A 38 -5.57 -1.35 -2.28
N ALA A 39 -6.04 -0.10 -2.20
CA ALA A 39 -5.21 1.04 -1.78
C ALA A 39 -4.66 0.83 -0.36
N ASN A 40 -5.46 0.26 0.55
CA ASN A 40 -5.01 -0.13 1.89
C ASN A 40 -3.91 -1.22 1.87
N ALA A 41 -3.92 -2.14 0.90
CA ALA A 41 -2.87 -3.15 0.75
C ALA A 41 -1.56 -2.54 0.23
N VAL A 42 -1.67 -1.62 -0.73
CA VAL A 42 -0.50 -1.01 -1.41
C VAL A 42 0.29 -0.07 -0.49
N HIS A 43 -0.37 0.75 0.35
CA HIS A 43 0.39 1.58 1.30
C HIS A 43 1.08 0.76 2.41
N GLY A 44 0.81 -0.55 2.50
CA GLY A 44 1.59 -1.50 3.29
C GLY A 44 3.10 -1.52 2.97
N VAL A 45 3.52 -0.87 1.88
CA VAL A 45 4.94 -0.56 1.56
C VAL A 45 5.69 0.12 2.73
N ILE A 46 4.98 0.72 3.70
CA ILE A 46 5.57 1.19 4.97
C ILE A 46 6.46 0.15 5.67
N VAL A 47 6.22 -1.15 5.45
CA VAL A 47 7.05 -2.24 6.01
C VAL A 47 8.51 -2.13 5.54
N VAL A 48 8.76 -1.64 4.31
CA VAL A 48 10.12 -1.42 3.79
C VAL A 48 10.83 -0.34 4.61
N GLY A 49 10.13 0.76 4.93
CA GLY A 49 10.65 1.80 5.81
C GLY A 49 10.95 1.27 7.21
N ALA A 50 10.05 0.44 7.77
CA ALA A 50 10.26 -0.19 9.07
C ALA A 50 11.48 -1.13 9.07
N MET A 51 11.70 -1.89 7.99
CA MET A 51 12.89 -2.75 7.83
C MET A 51 14.19 -1.94 7.76
N LEU A 52 14.18 -0.78 7.07
CA LEU A 52 15.34 0.10 7.02
C LEU A 52 15.67 0.68 8.40
N VAL A 53 14.66 1.07 9.18
CA VAL A 53 14.85 1.53 10.57
C VAL A 53 15.36 0.39 11.46
N ALA A 54 14.81 -0.81 11.31
CA ALA A 54 15.25 -1.99 12.04
C ALA A 54 16.72 -2.32 11.78
N ALA A 55 17.20 -2.15 10.55
CA ALA A 55 18.59 -2.41 10.18
C ALA A 55 19.60 -1.50 10.89
N THR A 56 19.17 -0.34 11.40
CA THR A 56 20.01 0.62 12.12
C THR A 56 19.68 0.72 13.61
N ALA A 57 18.83 -0.16 14.13
CA ALA A 57 18.41 -0.12 15.53
C ALA A 57 19.51 -0.65 16.45
N ASP A 58 20.09 0.24 17.26
CA ASP A 58 21.27 0.01 18.09
C ASP A 58 21.01 0.10 19.60
N ASP A 59 19.85 0.63 20.01
CA ASP A 59 19.43 0.70 21.41
C ASP A 59 18.13 -0.08 21.68
N PRO A 60 17.88 -0.53 22.93
CA PRO A 60 16.73 -1.36 23.26
C PRO A 60 15.37 -0.76 22.88
N LEU A 61 15.22 0.56 22.96
CA LEU A 61 13.98 1.24 22.61
C LEU A 61 13.76 1.19 21.10
N ARG A 62 14.79 1.52 20.30
CA ARG A 62 14.72 1.44 18.84
C ARG A 62 14.45 0.03 18.35
N ILE A 63 15.06 -0.98 18.97
CA ILE A 63 14.83 -2.39 18.61
C ILE A 63 13.36 -2.76 18.84
N VAL A 64 12.78 -2.42 19.99
CA VAL A 64 11.37 -2.71 20.29
C VAL A 64 10.44 -1.96 19.33
N LEU A 65 10.68 -0.68 19.07
CA LEU A 65 9.87 0.11 18.14
C LEU A 65 9.96 -0.42 16.72
N ALA A 66 11.15 -0.80 16.26
CA ALA A 66 11.36 -1.37 14.94
C ALA A 66 10.66 -2.73 14.79
N LEU A 67 10.73 -3.58 15.82
CA LEU A 67 10.00 -4.86 15.85
C LEU A 67 8.49 -4.63 15.72
N VAL A 68 7.92 -3.71 16.50
CA VAL A 68 6.49 -3.37 16.43
C VAL A 68 6.14 -2.78 15.07
N ALA A 69 6.97 -1.89 14.51
CA ALA A 69 6.74 -1.28 13.20
C ALA A 69 6.73 -2.33 12.08
N VAL A 70 7.67 -3.27 12.08
CA VAL A 70 7.71 -4.37 11.10
C VAL A 70 6.50 -5.29 11.26
N LEU A 71 6.12 -5.64 12.49
CA LEU A 71 4.95 -6.47 12.77
C LEU A 71 3.67 -5.82 12.24
N LEU A 72 3.43 -4.55 12.59
CA LEU A 72 2.24 -3.81 12.15
C LEU A 72 2.23 -3.60 10.63
N GLY A 73 3.38 -3.28 10.03
CA GLY A 73 3.51 -3.17 8.57
C GLY A 73 3.20 -4.49 7.86
N THR A 74 3.67 -5.61 8.42
CA THR A 74 3.39 -6.96 7.89
C THR A 74 1.91 -7.29 7.98
N ILE A 75 1.26 -7.01 9.12
CA ILE A 75 -0.18 -7.22 9.29
C ILE A 75 -0.98 -6.37 8.28
N ASN A 76 -0.59 -5.11 8.07
CA ASN A 76 -1.24 -4.22 7.13
C ASN A 76 -1.15 -4.74 5.68
N VAL A 77 0.05 -5.09 5.21
CA VAL A 77 0.24 -5.56 3.83
C VAL A 77 -0.46 -6.91 3.60
N VAL A 78 -0.25 -7.89 4.49
CA VAL A 78 -0.85 -9.23 4.35
C VAL A 78 -2.37 -9.17 4.48
N GLY A 79 -2.88 -8.49 5.52
CA GLY A 79 -4.31 -8.34 5.74
C GLY A 79 -4.99 -7.58 4.59
N GLY A 80 -4.37 -6.50 4.11
CA GLY A 80 -4.85 -5.74 2.97
C GLY A 80 -4.98 -6.58 1.71
N PHE A 81 -3.96 -7.36 1.35
CA PHE A 81 -4.01 -8.22 0.15
C PHE A 81 -5.03 -9.35 0.28
N VAL A 82 -5.13 -10.00 1.45
CA VAL A 82 -6.11 -11.08 1.70
C VAL A 82 -7.55 -10.56 1.59
N VAL A 83 -7.85 -9.41 2.22
CA VAL A 83 -9.20 -8.83 2.17
C VAL A 83 -9.54 -8.38 0.75
N THR A 84 -8.59 -7.76 0.05
CA THR A 84 -8.79 -7.32 -1.35
C THR A 84 -9.06 -8.50 -2.28
N ASP A 85 -8.31 -9.59 -2.15
CA ASP A 85 -8.53 -10.81 -2.95
C ASP A 85 -9.95 -11.37 -2.72
N ARG A 86 -10.38 -11.48 -1.46
CA ARG A 86 -11.76 -11.89 -1.12
C ARG A 86 -12.83 -10.96 -1.68
N MET A 87 -12.56 -9.66 -1.73
CA MET A 87 -13.49 -8.71 -2.34
C MET A 87 -13.57 -8.88 -3.86
N LEU A 88 -12.44 -9.12 -4.52
CA LEU A 88 -12.37 -9.29 -5.98
C LEU A 88 -12.90 -10.65 -6.45
N GLU A 89 -12.87 -11.69 -5.60
CA GLU A 89 -13.50 -12.98 -5.87
C GLU A 89 -15.00 -12.85 -6.17
N MET A 90 -15.68 -11.83 -5.61
CA MET A 90 -17.11 -11.57 -5.84
C MET A 90 -17.43 -11.18 -7.31
N PHE A 91 -16.42 -10.78 -8.08
CA PHE A 91 -16.56 -10.43 -9.51
C PHE A 91 -16.19 -11.58 -10.45
N ARG A 92 -15.68 -12.70 -9.93
CA ARG A 92 -15.42 -13.89 -10.74
C ARG A 92 -16.74 -14.59 -11.04
N ARG A 93 -16.99 -14.89 -12.32
CA ARG A 93 -18.13 -15.73 -12.74
C ARG A 93 -18.04 -17.09 -12.05
N ARG A 94 -19.18 -17.60 -11.56
CA ARG A 94 -19.20 -18.94 -10.97
C ARG A 94 -19.08 -20.01 -12.06
N PRO A 95 -18.39 -21.13 -11.80
CA PRO A 95 -18.42 -22.27 -12.71
C PRO A 95 -19.87 -22.73 -12.88
N GLY A 96 -20.44 -22.54 -14.08
CA GLY A 96 -21.82 -22.89 -14.41
C GLY A 96 -22.69 -21.74 -14.92
N ASP A 97 -22.25 -20.48 -14.80
CA ASP A 97 -22.94 -19.35 -15.42
C ASP A 97 -22.80 -19.44 -16.95
N ARG A 98 -23.88 -19.84 -17.63
CA ARG A 98 -23.98 -19.81 -19.10
C ARG A 98 -24.02 -18.34 -19.58
N PRO A 99 -23.48 -18.05 -20.78
CA PRO A 99 -23.33 -16.68 -21.29
C PRO A 99 -24.64 -15.92 -21.42
#